data_AF-A0A520JN61-F1
#
_entry.id   AF-A0A520JN61-F1
#
_cell.length_a   1.000
_cell.length_b   1.000
_cell.length_c   1.000
_cell.angle_alpha   90.00
_cell.angle_beta   90.00
_cell.angle_gamma   90.00
#
_symmetry.space_group_name_H-M   'P 1'
#
loop_
_entity.id
_entity.type
_entity.pdbx_description
1 polymer ?
#
loop_
_entity_poly.entity_id
_entity_poly.type
_entity_poly.pdbx_seq_one_letter_code
_entity_poly.pdbx_strand_id
1 'polypeptide(L)'
;LGDVARRPADVAGLLARLNGTKHLLRGNNDPNATLASDGWDSVADYAEITLEGRQLVLCHYPFRSWNGQHRGAINLHGHSHGRLKPMPRQFDVGVDAHDFAPVQLDSLLRSR
;
A
#
# COMPACT_ATOMS: atom_id res chain seq x y z
N LEU A 1 1.12 -1.68 1.97
CA LEU A 1 1.97 -1.42 0.78
C LEU A 1 3.40 -1.71 1.19
N GLY A 2 3.79 -2.97 1.22
CA GLY A 2 5.15 -3.40 1.58
C GLY A 2 5.40 -3.50 3.09
N ASP A 3 6.59 -3.99 3.43
CA ASP A 3 7.11 -4.18 4.78
C ASP A 3 6.15 -5.00 5.66
N VAL A 4 5.75 -6.16 5.16
CA VAL A 4 4.59 -6.93 5.68
C VAL A 4 4.87 -7.56 7.03
N ALA A 5 6.05 -8.17 7.19
CA ALA A 5 6.39 -8.91 8.39
C ALA A 5 7.90 -8.93 8.62
N ARG A 6 8.31 -8.96 9.90
CA ARG A 6 9.72 -9.07 10.29
C ARG A 6 10.35 -10.40 9.87
N ARG A 7 9.59 -11.50 9.93
CA ARG A 7 10.06 -12.85 9.57
C ARG A 7 9.27 -13.34 8.37
N PRO A 8 9.91 -13.63 7.22
CA PRO A 8 9.21 -14.14 6.05
C PRO A 8 8.45 -15.44 6.31
N ALA A 9 8.95 -16.29 7.21
CA ALA A 9 8.30 -17.55 7.59
C ALA A 9 6.90 -17.38 8.22
N ASP A 10 6.58 -16.19 8.75
CA ASP A 10 5.27 -15.93 9.35
C ASP A 10 4.21 -15.56 8.30
N VAL A 11 4.63 -15.13 7.10
CA VAL A 11 3.75 -14.47 6.11
C VAL A 11 2.64 -15.41 5.64
N ALA A 12 2.97 -16.64 5.25
CA ALA A 12 1.97 -17.61 4.78
C ALA A 12 0.89 -17.88 5.83
N GLY A 13 1.29 -18.06 7.09
CA GLY A 13 0.36 -18.28 8.21
C GLY A 13 -0.52 -17.07 8.51
N LEU A 14 0.02 -15.86 8.35
CA LEU A 14 -0.76 -14.62 8.48
C LEU A 14 -1.79 -14.50 7.34
N LEU A 15 -1.38 -14.72 6.09
CA LEU A 15 -2.24 -14.60 4.92
C LEU A 15 -3.39 -15.60 4.91
N ALA A 16 -3.13 -16.84 5.34
CA ALA A 16 -4.14 -17.89 5.44
C ALA A 16 -5.28 -17.56 6.42
N ARG A 17 -5.01 -16.72 7.43
CA ARG A 17 -6.01 -16.29 8.43
C ARG A 17 -6.84 -15.10 7.99
N LEU A 18 -6.40 -14.36 6.98
CA LEU A 18 -7.08 -13.17 6.47
C LEU A 18 -8.08 -13.56 5.39
N ASN A 19 -9.26 -12.94 5.39
CA ASN A 19 -10.25 -13.11 4.33
C ASN A 19 -9.92 -12.20 3.13
N GLY A 20 -10.47 -12.55 1.96
CA GLY A 20 -10.35 -11.74 0.74
C GLY A 20 -9.05 -11.93 -0.04
N THR A 21 -8.91 -11.13 -1.09
CA THR A 21 -7.76 -11.12 -2.01
C THR A 21 -6.66 -10.21 -1.49
N LYS A 22 -5.42 -10.69 -1.45
CA LYS A 22 -4.27 -9.92 -0.94
C LYS A 22 -3.30 -9.64 -2.06
N HIS A 23 -2.94 -8.38 -2.24
CA HIS A 23 -1.92 -7.95 -3.18
C HIS A 23 -0.77 -7.28 -2.43
N LEU A 24 0.47 -7.60 -2.81
CA LEU A 24 1.66 -7.01 -2.21
C LEU A 24 2.33 -6.03 -3.18
N LEU A 25 2.53 -4.80 -2.72
CA LEU A 25 3.44 -3.83 -3.34
C LEU A 25 4.73 -3.84 -2.52
N ARG A 26 5.83 -4.37 -3.05
CA ARG A 26 7.08 -4.65 -2.33
C ARG A 26 7.63 -3.43 -1.58
N GLY A 27 7.98 -3.61 -0.31
CA GLY A 27 8.79 -2.68 0.47
C GLY A 27 10.26 -3.11 0.57
N ASN A 28 11.13 -2.23 1.08
CA ASN A 28 12.56 -2.55 1.23
C ASN A 28 12.84 -3.68 2.21
N ASN A 29 11.94 -3.91 3.17
CA ASN A 29 12.09 -4.97 4.16
C ASN A 29 11.39 -6.27 3.75
N ASP A 30 10.89 -6.36 2.52
CA ASP A 30 10.32 -7.59 1.97
C ASP A 30 11.39 -8.35 1.13
N PRO A 31 12.07 -9.35 1.72
CA PRO A 31 12.96 -10.23 0.97
C PRO A 31 12.16 -11.14 0.03
N ASN A 32 12.83 -11.78 -0.93
CA ASN A 32 12.20 -12.65 -1.92
C ASN A 32 11.32 -13.76 -1.31
N ALA A 33 11.67 -14.25 -0.11
CA ALA A 33 10.85 -15.22 0.61
C ALA A 33 9.46 -14.68 1.01
N THR A 34 9.33 -13.40 1.34
CA THR A 34 8.04 -12.74 1.60
C THR A 34 7.21 -12.62 0.32
N LEU A 35 7.88 -12.28 -0.79
CA LEU A 35 7.25 -12.12 -2.10
C LEU A 35 6.73 -13.45 -2.65
N ALA A 36 7.49 -14.53 -2.44
CA ALA A 36 7.15 -15.87 -2.90
C ALA A 36 6.17 -16.61 -1.97
N SER A 37 5.69 -15.97 -0.89
CA SER A 37 4.75 -16.61 0.03
C SER A 37 3.42 -16.93 -0.65
N ASP A 38 2.91 -18.13 -0.41
CA ASP A 38 1.55 -18.50 -0.81
C ASP A 38 0.52 -17.58 -0.15
N GLY A 39 -0.56 -17.28 -0.88
CA GLY A 39 -1.68 -16.47 -0.40
C GLY A 39 -1.72 -15.04 -0.95
N TRP A 40 -0.66 -14.58 -1.63
CA TRP A 40 -0.73 -13.39 -2.48
C TRP A 40 -1.42 -13.73 -3.81
N ASP A 41 -2.31 -12.84 -4.25
CA ASP A 41 -2.92 -12.90 -5.58
C ASP A 41 -2.03 -12.22 -6.62
N SER A 42 -1.35 -11.15 -6.22
CA SER A 42 -0.27 -10.57 -7.01
C SER A 42 0.80 -9.92 -6.15
N VAL A 43 2.01 -9.83 -6.70
CA VAL A 43 3.15 -9.13 -6.11
C VAL A 43 3.79 -8.26 -7.18
N ALA A 44 4.04 -6.99 -6.86
CA ALA A 44 4.67 -6.03 -7.76
C ALA A 44 5.45 -4.98 -6.95
N ASP A 45 6.28 -4.17 -7.61
CA ASP A 45 6.90 -2.99 -6.98
C ASP A 45 6.01 -1.74 -7.13
N TYR A 46 5.12 -1.76 -8.13
CA TYR A 46 4.29 -0.66 -8.58
C TYR A 46 2.97 -1.16 -9.18
N ALA A 47 1.88 -0.42 -8.97
CA ALA A 47 0.63 -0.68 -9.66
C ALA A 47 -0.14 0.62 -9.94
N GLU A 48 -0.79 0.66 -11.11
CA GLU A 48 -1.84 1.64 -11.42
C GLU A 48 -3.16 0.91 -11.56
N ILE A 49 -4.16 1.32 -10.78
CA ILE A 49 -5.49 0.70 -10.82
C ILE A 49 -6.58 1.77 -10.87
N THR A 50 -7.72 1.41 -11.44
CA THR A 50 -8.94 2.20 -11.32
C THR A 50 -9.87 1.51 -10.33
N LEU A 51 -10.23 2.20 -9.25
CA LEU A 51 -11.18 1.70 -8.26
C LEU A 51 -12.30 2.73 -8.09
N GLU A 52 -13.55 2.32 -8.32
CA GLU A 52 -14.72 3.21 -8.20
C GLU A 52 -14.59 4.51 -9.01
N GLY A 53 -14.04 4.40 -10.23
CA GLY A 53 -13.80 5.56 -11.11
C GLY A 53 -12.60 6.43 -10.74
N ARG A 54 -11.84 6.08 -9.69
CA ARG A 54 -10.66 6.83 -9.24
C ARG A 54 -9.38 6.14 -9.69
N GLN A 55 -8.48 6.90 -10.30
CA GLN A 55 -7.13 6.43 -10.66
C GLN A 55 -6.22 6.44 -9.44
N LEU A 56 -5.66 5.29 -9.11
CA LEU A 56 -4.75 5.09 -7.99
C LEU A 56 -3.37 4.68 -8.50
N VAL A 57 -2.33 5.35 -8.00
CA VAL A 57 -0.93 5.03 -8.23
C VAL A 57 -0.35 4.52 -6.91
N LEU A 58 0.01 3.24 -6.89
CA LEU A 58 0.39 2.50 -5.70
C LEU A 58 1.88 2.15 -5.73
N CYS A 59 2.60 2.47 -4.65
CA CYS A 59 3.98 2.04 -4.44
C CYS A 59 4.26 2.00 -2.92
N HIS A 60 5.25 1.25 -2.47
CA HIS A 60 5.71 1.37 -1.09
C HIS A 60 6.26 2.78 -0.80
N TYR A 61 6.98 3.36 -1.77
CA TYR A 61 7.61 4.68 -1.61
C TYR A 61 6.69 5.83 -2.02
N PRO A 62 6.73 6.96 -1.28
CA PRO A 62 6.05 8.19 -1.67
C PRO A 62 6.68 8.79 -2.91
N PHE A 63 5.85 9.15 -3.89
CA PHE A 63 6.33 9.82 -5.10
C PHE A 63 6.30 11.34 -4.98
N ARG A 64 7.35 12.00 -5.47
CA ARG A 64 7.31 13.47 -5.64
C ARG A 64 6.35 13.90 -6.76
N SER A 65 6.20 13.06 -7.77
CA SER A 65 5.30 13.23 -8.92
C SER A 65 4.89 11.86 -9.44
N TRP A 66 3.66 11.73 -9.93
CA TRP A 66 3.13 10.45 -10.43
C TRP A 66 2.24 10.63 -11.66
N ASN A 67 2.01 9.53 -12.38
CA ASN A 67 1.17 9.53 -13.57
C ASN A 67 -0.25 10.03 -13.24
N GLY A 68 -0.78 10.94 -14.06
CA GLY A 68 -2.12 11.51 -13.85
C GLY A 68 -2.26 12.45 -12.64
N GLN A 69 -1.19 12.86 -11.96
CA GLN A 69 -1.24 13.76 -10.79
C GLN A 69 -2.05 15.05 -11.04
N HIS A 70 -1.86 15.67 -12.21
CA HIS A 70 -2.59 16.88 -12.62
C HIS A 70 -4.02 16.61 -13.10
N ARG A 71 -4.36 15.34 -13.35
CA ARG A 71 -5.69 14.88 -13.80
C ARG A 71 -6.50 14.25 -12.66
N GLY A 72 -6.03 14.38 -11.42
CA GLY A 72 -6.75 13.90 -10.24
C GLY A 72 -6.38 12.50 -9.76
N ALA A 73 -5.37 11.83 -10.34
CA ALA A 73 -4.91 10.55 -9.82
C ALA A 73 -4.37 10.69 -8.39
N ILE A 74 -4.60 9.66 -7.59
CA ILE A 74 -4.22 9.60 -6.17
C ILE A 74 -3.00 8.72 -6.01
N ASN A 75 -1.98 9.18 -5.29
CA ASN A 75 -0.86 8.33 -4.89
C ASN A 75 -1.08 7.81 -3.47
N LEU A 76 -1.06 6.48 -3.31
CA LEU A 76 -1.04 5.83 -2.01
C LEU A 76 0.34 5.22 -1.79
N HIS A 77 0.92 5.49 -0.62
CA HIS A 77 2.24 4.99 -0.26
C HIS A 77 2.31 4.54 1.21
N GLY A 78 3.38 3.84 1.57
CA GLY A 78 3.76 3.61 2.96
C GLY A 78 5.08 4.32 3.27
N HIS A 79 5.96 3.64 4.00
CA HIS A 79 7.37 3.97 4.24
C HIS A 79 7.66 5.24 5.08
N SER A 80 6.86 6.29 4.94
CA SER A 80 7.15 7.60 5.55
C SER A 80 6.83 7.69 7.03
N HIS A 81 6.09 6.75 7.60
CA HIS A 81 5.68 6.76 9.00
C HIS A 81 4.96 8.05 9.43
N GLY A 82 4.14 8.62 8.53
CA GLY A 82 3.47 9.90 8.76
C GLY A 82 4.38 11.13 8.83
N ARG A 83 5.67 11.01 8.50
CA ARG A 83 6.66 12.10 8.67
C ARG A 83 6.75 13.06 7.48
N LEU A 84 6.14 12.72 6.35
CA LEU A 84 6.17 13.58 5.17
C LEU A 84 5.15 14.72 5.27
N LYS A 85 5.54 15.87 4.70
CA LYS A 85 4.61 16.99 4.53
C LYS A 85 3.46 16.56 3.61
N PRO A 86 2.20 16.82 3.98
CA PRO A 86 1.06 16.49 3.14
C PRO A 86 1.18 17.13 1.76
N MET A 87 0.86 16.36 0.72
CA MET A 87 0.72 16.84 -0.65
C MET A 87 -0.71 16.54 -1.15
N PRO A 88 -1.28 17.39 -2.03
CA PRO A 88 -2.60 17.13 -2.58
C PRO A 88 -2.68 15.75 -3.25
N ARG A 89 -3.69 14.95 -2.86
CA ARG A 89 -3.95 13.60 -3.39
C ARG A 89 -2.80 12.60 -3.21
N GLN A 90 -1.93 12.82 -2.23
CA GLN A 90 -0.96 11.84 -1.77
C GLN A 90 -1.29 11.45 -0.33
N PHE A 91 -1.33 10.14 -0.08
CA PHE A 91 -1.70 9.61 1.23
C PHE A 91 -0.75 8.50 1.68
N ASP A 92 -0.28 8.63 2.92
CA ASP A 92 0.38 7.56 3.64
C ASP A 92 -0.71 6.61 4.18
N VAL A 93 -0.63 5.33 3.78
CA VAL A 93 -1.50 4.23 4.23
C VAL A 93 -0.72 3.24 5.11
N GLY A 94 0.46 3.64 5.61
CA GLY A 94 1.20 2.92 6.64
C GLY A 94 0.38 2.78 7.93
N VAL A 95 0.35 1.58 8.49
CA VAL A 95 -0.52 1.22 9.63
C VAL A 95 -0.28 2.07 10.87
N ASP A 96 0.92 2.61 11.04
CA ASP A 96 1.32 3.50 12.12
C ASP A 96 0.66 4.89 12.04
N ALA A 97 0.19 5.29 10.86
CA ALA A 97 -0.63 6.50 10.68
C ALA A 97 -2.14 6.25 10.87
N HIS A 98 -2.57 4.99 11.06
CA HIS A 98 -3.97 4.55 11.07
C HIS A 98 -4.30 3.58 12.21
N ASP A 99 -3.78 3.84 13.42
CA ASP A 99 -4.05 3.05 14.64
C ASP A 99 -3.85 1.53 14.49
N PHE A 100 -2.85 1.14 13.70
CA PHE A 100 -2.53 -0.25 13.38
C PHE A 100 -3.68 -1.02 12.71
N ALA A 101 -4.56 -0.32 12.00
CA ALA A 101 -5.69 -0.88 11.25
C ALA A 101 -5.58 -0.61 9.74
N PRO A 102 -6.15 -1.49 8.89
CA PRO A 102 -6.28 -1.20 7.47
C PRO A 102 -7.24 -0.03 7.24
N VAL A 103 -6.92 0.83 6.27
CA VAL A 103 -7.77 1.96 5.88
C VAL A 103 -8.57 1.64 4.62
N GLN A 104 -9.85 2.01 4.62
CA GLN A 104 -10.68 1.98 3.42
C GLN A 104 -10.47 3.24 2.59
N LEU A 105 -10.33 3.11 1.26
CA LEU A 105 -10.11 4.24 0.35
C LEU A 105 -11.12 5.37 0.58
N ASP A 106 -12.39 5.00 0.71
CA ASP A 106 -13.49 5.94 0.77
C ASP A 106 -13.48 6.76 2.08
N SER A 107 -13.05 6.15 3.20
CA SER A 107 -12.82 6.83 4.48
C SER A 107 -11.59 7.72 4.44
N LEU A 108 -10.51 7.24 3.80
CA LEU A 108 -9.27 8.02 3.62
C LEU A 108 -9.55 9.35 2.91
N LEU A 109 -10.37 9.31 1.85
CA LEU A 109 -10.68 10.48 1.03
C LEU A 109 -11.71 11.44 1.65
N ARG A 110 -12.51 11.00 2.64
CA ARG A 110 -13.49 11.85 3.34
C ARG A 110 -12.89 12.65 4.51
N SER A 111 -11.75 12.22 5.03
CA SER A 111 -11.15 12.79 6.25
C SER A 111 -10.42 14.14 6.03
N ARG A 112 -10.49 14.72 4.84
CA ARG A 112 -9.82 15.97 4.44
C ARG A 112 -10.64 16.70 3.38
#